data_AF-A0A7J2M126-F1
#
_entry.id   AF-A0A7J2M126-F1
#
_cell.length_a   1.000
_cell.length_b   1.000
_cell.length_c   1.000
_cell.angle_alpha   90.00
_cell.angle_beta   90.00
_cell.angle_gamma   90.00
#
_symmetry.space_group_name_H-M   'P 1'
#
loop_
_entity.id
_entity.type
_entity.pdbx_description
1 polymer ?
#
loop_
_entity_poly.entity_id
_entity_poly.type
_entity_poly.pdbx_seq_one_letter_code
_entity_poly.pdbx_strand_id
1 'polypeptide(L)'
;MRAEEVVGLVIVGLVVFSIAASFVAPKLAPAELPEGLREIAESLGWAMENFTFTGAAGSRTVEIPVDQAANLILKVGAGEVSIESSGQGESVVVNVEGTGINIQGAVVNVGAGEVRVLLPEGFSFDSLTIDLGMGNLEGVIPLSGAGVATVDLGMGNADLALIPQGEDGTVSVSVQMGGIDVHGVQPVMQTENEFTGVLGSGEGFRLTINVGMGDVLVRVAKP
;
A
#
# COMPACT_ATOMS: atom_id res chain seq x y z
N MET A 1 -16.81 29.34 49.84
CA MET A 1 -15.77 28.50 50.46
C MET A 1 -16.31 27.08 50.54
N ARG A 2 -15.69 26.00 50.08
CA ARG A 2 -14.68 25.75 49.05
C ARG A 2 -15.14 24.41 48.45
N ALA A 3 -15.33 24.36 47.14
CA ALA A 3 -15.49 23.12 46.39
C ALA A 3 -14.10 22.78 45.82
N GLU A 4 -13.27 22.18 46.67
CA GLU A 4 -12.04 21.52 46.24
C GLU A 4 -12.32 20.02 46.41
N GLU A 5 -12.73 19.37 45.33
CA GLU A 5 -12.42 17.98 45.00
C GLU A 5 -13.15 17.63 43.69
N VAL A 6 -12.53 16.76 42.89
CA VAL A 6 -12.97 16.31 41.55
C VAL A 6 -12.58 17.24 40.39
N VAL A 7 -11.26 17.40 40.19
CA VAL A 7 -10.70 17.63 38.85
C VAL A 7 -9.88 16.39 38.51
N GLY A 8 -10.26 15.68 37.44
CA GLY A 8 -9.42 14.62 36.87
C GLY A 8 -10.11 13.39 36.31
N LEU A 9 -11.34 13.46 35.78
CA LEU A 9 -11.88 12.36 34.95
C LEU A 9 -13.07 12.79 34.09
N VAL A 10 -12.93 13.77 33.20
CA VAL A 10 -13.96 14.05 32.18
C VAL A 10 -13.31 14.59 30.90
N ILE A 11 -12.77 13.69 30.07
CA ILE A 11 -12.73 13.86 28.60
C ILE A 11 -12.90 12.46 27.98
N VAL A 12 -14.10 11.91 28.07
CA VAL A 12 -14.57 10.81 27.22
C VAL A 12 -16.00 11.17 26.83
N GLY A 13 -16.16 11.93 25.74
CA GLY A 13 -17.45 12.36 25.22
C GLY A 13 -17.32 13.39 24.10
N LEU A 14 -17.94 13.08 22.95
CA LEU A 14 -17.90 13.72 21.63
C LEU A 14 -16.63 13.40 20.82
N VAL A 15 -16.69 12.64 19.72
CA VAL A 15 -17.61 12.80 18.58
C VAL A 15 -18.17 11.45 18.12
N VAL A 16 -19.50 11.30 18.28
CA VAL A 16 -20.33 10.28 17.61
C VAL A 16 -21.15 11.01 16.56
N PHE A 17 -20.81 10.83 15.28
CA PHE A 17 -21.59 11.11 14.06
C PHE A 17 -20.83 10.37 12.94
N SER A 18 -21.32 9.41 12.16
CA SER A 18 -22.64 8.83 11.95
C SER A 18 -22.46 7.43 11.37
N ILE A 19 -23.06 6.40 11.99
CA ILE A 19 -23.31 5.10 11.35
C ILE A 19 -24.82 4.98 11.24
N ALA A 20 -25.35 4.96 10.01
CA ALA A 20 -26.52 4.18 9.55
C ALA A 20 -27.23 4.85 8.36
N ALA A 21 -26.91 4.38 7.15
CA ALA A 21 -27.78 4.15 5.99
C ALA A 21 -26.82 3.77 4.84
N SER A 22 -26.80 2.56 4.29
CA SER A 22 -27.94 1.82 3.77
C SER A 22 -27.57 0.33 3.65
N PHE A 23 -28.41 -0.54 4.22
CA PHE A 23 -28.45 -1.94 3.82
C PHE A 23 -29.23 -2.03 2.49
N VAL A 24 -28.66 -2.72 1.49
CA VAL A 24 -29.29 -3.68 0.55
C VAL A 24 -28.49 -3.73 -0.76
N ALA A 25 -27.67 -4.78 -0.92
CA ALA A 25 -27.38 -5.48 -2.18
C ALA A 25 -26.64 -6.80 -1.88
N PRO A 26 -26.84 -7.87 -2.67
CA PRO A 26 -26.68 -9.26 -2.22
C PRO A 26 -25.22 -9.72 -2.20
N LYS A 27 -24.95 -10.68 -1.29
CA LYS A 27 -23.71 -11.46 -1.18
C LYS A 27 -23.19 -11.91 -2.55
N LEU A 28 -22.06 -11.36 -2.97
CA LEU A 28 -21.11 -12.07 -3.82
C LEU A 28 -20.04 -12.62 -2.88
N ALA A 29 -19.93 -13.94 -2.82
CA ALA A 29 -18.92 -14.61 -2.02
C ALA A 29 -17.52 -14.16 -2.49
N PRO A 30 -16.60 -13.80 -1.57
CA PRO A 30 -15.22 -13.54 -1.96
C PRO A 30 -14.60 -14.83 -2.52
N ALA A 31 -13.88 -14.70 -3.63
CA ALA A 31 -13.09 -15.79 -4.18
C ALA A 31 -12.13 -16.31 -3.09
N GLU A 32 -12.09 -17.63 -2.90
CA GLU A 32 -11.25 -18.26 -1.90
C GLU A 32 -9.77 -17.98 -2.22
N LEU A 33 -9.11 -17.29 -1.29
CA LEU A 33 -7.67 -17.06 -1.33
C LEU A 33 -6.93 -18.41 -1.37
N PRO A 34 -5.86 -18.56 -2.16
CA PRO A 34 -5.00 -19.75 -2.13
C PRO A 34 -4.60 -20.09 -0.70
N GLU A 35 -4.67 -21.37 -0.31
CA GLU A 35 -4.52 -21.82 1.08
C GLU A 35 -3.24 -21.30 1.77
N GLY A 36 -2.15 -21.11 1.02
CA GLY A 36 -0.88 -20.55 1.55
C GLY A 36 -0.92 -19.07 1.92
N LEU A 37 -1.79 -18.26 1.30
CA LEU A 37 -2.00 -16.85 1.67
C LEU A 37 -2.99 -16.69 2.82
N ARG A 38 -3.82 -17.71 3.06
CA ARG A 38 -4.78 -17.73 4.16
C ARG A 38 -4.09 -17.86 5.52
N GLU A 39 -3.04 -18.68 5.61
CA GLU A 39 -2.21 -18.78 6.82
C GLU A 39 -1.42 -17.49 7.09
N ILE A 40 -0.94 -16.82 6.04
CA ILE A 40 -0.28 -15.51 6.17
C ILE A 40 -1.29 -14.46 6.60
N ALA A 41 -2.50 -14.42 6.01
CA ALA A 41 -3.57 -13.51 6.40
C ALA A 41 -4.10 -13.77 7.83
N GLU A 42 -4.26 -15.03 8.25
CA GLU A 42 -4.61 -15.41 9.63
C GLU A 42 -3.47 -15.05 10.61
N SER A 43 -2.20 -15.16 10.19
CA SER A 43 -1.04 -14.67 10.95
C SER A 43 -0.89 -13.15 10.95
N LEU A 44 -1.65 -12.41 10.15
CA LEU A 44 -1.68 -10.94 10.10
C LEU A 44 -2.92 -10.36 10.82
N GLY A 45 -3.84 -11.22 11.26
CA GLY A 45 -5.09 -10.87 11.93
C GLY A 45 -4.96 -10.23 13.33
N TRP A 46 -3.75 -9.93 13.81
CA TRP A 46 -3.51 -9.21 15.07
C TRP A 46 -3.08 -7.74 14.88
N ALA A 47 -3.00 -7.24 13.65
CA ALA A 47 -2.49 -5.89 13.38
C ALA A 47 -3.57 -4.84 13.04
N MET A 48 -4.87 -5.15 13.20
CA MET A 48 -5.96 -4.22 12.83
C MET A 48 -6.66 -3.52 14.01
N GLU A 49 -6.18 -3.67 15.25
CA GLU A 49 -6.73 -2.92 16.38
C GLU A 49 -5.63 -2.11 17.11
N ASN A 50 -5.80 -0.79 17.11
CA ASN A 50 -5.15 0.18 17.99
C ASN A 50 -3.62 0.34 17.85
N PHE A 51 -3.15 0.97 16.77
CA PHE A 51 -1.81 1.57 16.77
C PHE A 51 -1.77 2.80 17.69
N THR A 52 -1.22 2.61 18.89
CA THR A 52 -0.79 3.73 19.73
C THR A 52 0.66 4.05 19.37
N PHE A 53 0.90 5.26 18.85
CA PHE A 53 2.23 5.71 18.43
C PHE A 53 3.09 6.05 19.65
N THR A 54 3.73 5.03 20.24
CA THR A 54 4.68 5.21 21.35
C THR A 54 6.01 4.56 20.98
N GLY A 55 6.85 5.30 20.28
CA GLY A 55 8.23 4.89 19.97
C GLY A 55 9.14 6.10 19.82
N ALA A 56 10.38 5.99 20.28
CA ALA A 56 11.40 6.99 20.02
C ALA A 56 11.68 7.05 18.51
N ALA A 57 11.87 8.26 17.97
CA ALA A 57 12.30 8.42 16.58
C ALA A 57 13.65 7.75 16.37
N GLY A 58 13.80 7.02 15.28
CA GLY A 58 15.03 6.32 14.92
C GLY A 58 15.18 6.18 13.42
N SER A 59 16.39 5.82 13.00
CA SER A 59 16.70 5.48 11.62
C SER A 59 17.24 4.05 11.55
N ARG A 60 16.80 3.30 10.54
CA ARG A 60 17.24 1.92 10.27
C ARG A 60 17.44 1.74 8.78
N THR A 61 18.58 1.18 8.41
CA THR A 61 18.85 0.67 7.07
C THR A 61 18.94 -0.84 7.14
N VAL A 62 18.25 -1.53 6.24
CA VAL A 62 18.28 -3.00 6.11
C VAL A 62 18.51 -3.36 4.66
N GLU A 63 19.44 -4.29 4.44
CA GLU A 63 19.63 -4.94 3.15
C GLU A 63 18.83 -6.23 3.14
N ILE A 64 17.91 -6.36 2.19
CA ILE A 64 17.05 -7.53 2.01
C ILE A 64 17.53 -8.26 0.76
N PRO A 65 17.90 -9.55 0.88
CA PRO A 65 18.24 -10.39 -0.26
C PRO A 65 17.13 -10.38 -1.32
N VAL A 66 17.50 -10.37 -2.61
CA VAL A 66 16.54 -10.21 -3.72
C VAL A 66 15.47 -11.31 -3.76
N ASP A 67 15.79 -12.53 -3.35
CA ASP A 67 14.86 -13.66 -3.26
C ASP A 67 13.75 -13.41 -2.23
N GLN A 68 14.09 -12.76 -1.12
CA GLN A 68 13.11 -12.37 -0.11
C GLN A 68 12.38 -11.09 -0.51
N ALA A 69 13.12 -10.10 -1.02
CA ALA A 69 12.58 -8.80 -1.40
C ALA A 69 11.62 -8.87 -2.59
N ALA A 70 11.68 -9.93 -3.42
CA ALA A 70 10.70 -10.19 -4.47
C ALA A 70 9.26 -10.25 -3.94
N ASN A 71 9.08 -10.53 -2.64
CA ASN A 71 7.81 -10.59 -1.92
C ASN A 71 7.75 -9.54 -0.79
N LEU A 72 7.83 -8.25 -1.15
CA LEU A 72 7.93 -7.13 -0.20
C LEU A 72 6.55 -6.69 0.31
N ILE A 73 6.45 -6.47 1.62
CA ILE A 73 5.28 -5.90 2.28
C ILE A 73 5.70 -4.64 3.05
N LEU A 74 5.14 -3.50 2.66
CA LEU A 74 5.31 -2.21 3.33
C LEU A 74 3.99 -1.82 3.99
N LYS A 75 4.03 -1.58 5.31
CA LYS A 75 2.90 -1.05 6.08
C LYS A 75 3.32 0.21 6.79
N VAL A 76 2.74 1.34 6.40
CA VAL A 76 3.12 2.66 6.90
C VAL A 76 1.86 3.38 7.37
N GLY A 77 1.81 3.72 8.66
CA GLY A 77 0.65 4.40 9.22
C GLY A 77 0.51 5.82 8.67
N ALA A 78 1.58 6.63 8.75
CA ALA A 78 1.61 7.97 8.18
C ALA A 78 3.00 8.41 7.70
N GLY A 79 3.11 8.96 6.49
CA GLY A 79 4.34 9.58 5.99
C GLY A 79 4.59 9.33 4.52
N GLU A 80 5.85 9.15 4.15
CA GLU A 80 6.26 9.10 2.75
C GLU A 80 6.87 7.73 2.41
N VAL A 81 6.45 7.16 1.29
CA VAL A 81 7.01 5.93 0.75
C VAL A 81 7.58 6.23 -0.63
N SER A 82 8.88 5.98 -0.80
CA SER A 82 9.58 6.10 -2.08
C SER A 82 10.16 4.77 -2.52
N ILE A 83 9.93 4.38 -3.78
CA ILE A 83 10.55 3.20 -4.40
C ILE A 83 11.35 3.64 -5.62
N GLU A 84 12.65 3.43 -5.60
CA GLU A 84 13.58 3.90 -6.63
C GLU A 84 14.42 2.78 -7.21
N SER A 85 14.56 2.74 -8.53
CA SER A 85 15.52 1.88 -9.23
C SER A 85 16.91 2.54 -9.27
N SER A 86 17.48 2.84 -8.10
CA SER A 86 18.77 3.52 -7.93
C SER A 86 19.73 2.78 -6.98
N GLY A 87 19.38 1.55 -6.59
CA GLY A 87 20.18 0.73 -5.67
C GLY A 87 21.50 0.29 -6.29
N GLN A 88 22.56 0.33 -5.50
CA GLN A 88 23.86 -0.23 -5.84
C GLN A 88 24.02 -1.58 -5.13
N GLY A 89 24.35 -2.64 -5.88
CA GLY A 89 24.63 -3.97 -5.33
C GLY A 89 23.62 -5.05 -5.74
N GLU A 90 23.58 -6.13 -4.96
CA GLU A 90 22.78 -7.34 -5.24
C GLU A 90 21.61 -7.52 -4.25
N SER A 91 21.21 -6.47 -3.54
CA SER A 91 20.16 -6.51 -2.52
C SER A 91 19.27 -5.28 -2.58
N VAL A 92 18.02 -5.44 -2.13
CA VAL A 92 17.10 -4.31 -1.96
C VAL A 92 17.42 -3.62 -0.65
N VAL A 93 17.72 -2.32 -0.71
CA VAL A 93 18.03 -1.53 0.48
C VAL A 93 16.78 -0.81 0.94
N VAL A 94 16.35 -1.04 2.18
CA VAL A 94 15.24 -0.31 2.79
C VAL A 94 15.80 0.62 3.86
N ASN A 95 15.66 1.92 3.62
CA ASN A 95 15.95 2.97 4.58
C ASN A 95 14.64 3.42 5.23
N VAL A 96 14.62 3.45 6.55
CA VAL A 96 13.46 3.88 7.33
C VAL A 96 13.91 4.94 8.32
N GLU A 97 13.20 6.06 8.35
CA GLU A 97 13.34 7.08 9.39
C GLU A 97 11.97 7.38 10.00
N GLY A 98 11.81 7.25 11.32
CA GLY A 98 10.54 7.52 11.96
C GLY A 98 10.33 6.81 13.29
N THR A 99 9.06 6.56 13.60
CA THR A 99 8.59 5.94 14.84
C THR A 99 7.87 4.63 14.57
N GLY A 100 7.91 3.71 15.53
CA GLY A 100 7.23 2.41 15.40
C GLY A 100 7.84 1.49 14.34
N ILE A 101 9.15 1.56 14.12
CA ILE A 101 9.86 0.79 13.08
C ILE A 101 10.01 -0.67 13.51
N ASN A 102 9.41 -1.59 12.75
CA ASN A 102 9.56 -3.03 12.91
C ASN A 102 9.79 -3.68 11.54
N ILE A 103 10.99 -4.22 11.34
CA ILE A 103 11.43 -4.85 10.09
C ILE A 103 11.75 -6.32 10.36
N GLN A 104 11.10 -7.22 9.62
CA GLN A 104 11.28 -8.67 9.72
C GLN A 104 11.33 -9.28 8.32
N GLY A 105 12.55 -9.58 7.84
CA GLY A 105 12.75 -10.04 6.46
C GLY A 105 12.23 -8.98 5.47
N ALA A 106 11.34 -9.41 4.57
CA ALA A 106 10.67 -8.56 3.57
C ALA A 106 9.40 -7.86 4.09
N VAL A 107 9.16 -7.84 5.41
CA VAL A 107 8.02 -7.12 6.00
C VAL A 107 8.54 -5.91 6.76
N VAL A 108 8.14 -4.72 6.31
CA VAL A 108 8.52 -3.42 6.87
C VAL A 108 7.27 -2.75 7.42
N ASN A 109 7.22 -2.56 8.74
CA ASN A 109 6.15 -1.83 9.41
C ASN A 109 6.71 -0.55 10.00
N VAL A 110 6.05 0.57 9.75
CA VAL A 110 6.41 1.89 10.26
C VAL A 110 5.15 2.55 10.76
N GLY A 111 5.18 3.05 11.99
CA GLY A 111 4.09 3.85 12.53
C GLY A 111 3.99 5.14 11.72
N ALA A 112 4.94 6.04 11.90
CA ALA A 112 5.01 7.28 11.14
C ALA A 112 6.45 7.61 10.75
N GLY A 113 6.67 8.01 9.50
CA GLY A 113 8.01 8.29 9.00
C GLY A 113 8.16 8.18 7.49
N GLU A 114 9.42 8.18 7.04
CA GLU A 114 9.81 7.99 5.65
C GLU A 114 10.34 6.57 5.45
N VAL A 115 9.88 5.92 4.38
CA VAL A 115 10.39 4.63 3.91
C VAL A 115 10.91 4.80 2.49
N ARG A 116 12.19 4.56 2.29
CA ARG A 116 12.83 4.60 0.99
C ARG A 116 13.39 3.23 0.62
N VAL A 117 12.89 2.67 -0.47
CA VAL A 117 13.28 1.38 -1.01
C VAL A 117 14.13 1.60 -2.25
N LEU A 118 15.37 1.14 -2.22
CA LEU A 118 16.31 1.20 -3.34
C LEU A 118 16.44 -0.19 -3.95
N LEU A 119 15.99 -0.32 -5.20
CA LEU A 119 16.02 -1.55 -5.96
C LEU A 119 17.34 -1.68 -6.72
N PRO A 120 18.00 -2.85 -6.70
CA PRO A 120 19.17 -3.09 -7.53
C PRO A 120 18.76 -3.20 -9.01
N GLU A 121 19.73 -3.03 -9.91
CA GLU A 121 19.49 -3.10 -11.35
C GLU A 121 18.93 -4.47 -11.77
N GLY A 122 17.92 -4.47 -12.65
CA GLY A 122 17.29 -5.69 -13.14
C GLY A 122 16.34 -6.39 -12.15
N PHE A 123 16.12 -5.82 -10.97
CA PHE A 123 15.17 -6.36 -10.00
C PHE A 123 13.71 -6.20 -10.45
N SER A 124 12.88 -7.18 -10.11
CA SER A 124 11.43 -7.16 -10.33
C SER A 124 10.70 -7.83 -9.16
N PHE A 125 9.55 -7.29 -8.77
CA PHE A 125 8.70 -7.89 -7.75
C PHE A 125 7.86 -9.03 -8.32
N ASP A 126 7.79 -10.14 -7.58
CA ASP A 126 6.78 -11.19 -7.78
C ASP A 126 5.50 -10.83 -7.02
N SER A 127 5.65 -10.27 -5.82
CA SER A 127 4.56 -9.76 -5.00
C SER A 127 4.98 -8.49 -4.26
N LEU A 128 4.24 -7.41 -4.45
CA LEU A 128 4.40 -6.17 -3.70
C LEU A 128 3.10 -5.80 -3.02
N THR A 129 3.14 -5.55 -1.71
CA THR A 129 2.01 -4.98 -0.96
C THR A 129 2.45 -3.70 -0.29
N ILE A 130 1.73 -2.61 -0.54
CA ILE A 130 1.92 -1.32 0.11
C ILE A 130 0.59 -0.93 0.76
N ASP A 131 0.61 -0.74 2.07
CA ASP A 131 -0.49 -0.21 2.87
C ASP A 131 -0.01 1.09 3.50
N LEU A 132 -0.54 2.22 3.04
CA LEU A 132 -0.20 3.56 3.53
C LEU A 132 -1.45 4.23 4.08
N GLY A 133 -1.53 4.40 5.40
CA GLY A 133 -2.69 5.03 6.04
C GLY A 133 -2.86 6.49 5.63
N MET A 134 -1.78 7.28 5.69
CA MET A 134 -1.80 8.69 5.30
C MET A 134 -0.45 9.15 4.73
N GLY A 135 -0.45 9.84 3.60
CA GLY A 135 0.72 10.54 3.06
C GLY A 135 0.94 10.26 1.58
N ASN A 136 2.20 10.32 1.13
CA ASN A 136 2.52 10.25 -0.30
C ASN A 136 3.27 8.96 -0.63
N LEU A 137 2.89 8.36 -1.75
CA LEU A 137 3.59 7.25 -2.36
C LEU A 137 4.13 7.69 -3.72
N GLU A 138 5.45 7.61 -3.89
CA GLU A 138 6.11 7.79 -5.17
C GLU A 138 6.91 6.53 -5.48
N GLY A 139 6.80 5.98 -6.68
CA GLY A 139 7.56 4.76 -6.94
C GLY A 139 7.62 4.27 -8.36
N VAL A 140 8.77 3.69 -8.69
CA VAL A 140 8.96 2.82 -9.85
C VAL A 140 8.80 1.38 -9.39
N ILE A 141 7.80 0.68 -9.94
CA ILE A 141 7.45 -0.68 -9.57
C ILE A 141 7.70 -1.60 -10.77
N PRO A 142 8.90 -2.21 -10.87
CA PRO A 142 9.17 -3.27 -11.84
C PRO A 142 8.50 -4.57 -11.39
N LEU A 143 7.71 -5.20 -12.26
CA LEU A 143 6.97 -6.42 -11.95
C LEU A 143 7.44 -7.57 -12.83
N SER A 144 7.61 -8.75 -12.24
CA SER A 144 7.94 -9.95 -13.00
C SER A 144 6.80 -10.31 -13.96
N GLY A 145 7.01 -11.27 -14.86
CA GLY A 145 6.04 -11.59 -15.92
C GLY A 145 4.62 -11.92 -15.42
N ALA A 146 4.51 -12.48 -14.21
CA ALA A 146 3.26 -12.77 -13.52
C ALA A 146 3.15 -12.03 -12.16
N GLY A 147 3.90 -10.94 -12.00
CA GLY A 147 4.00 -10.21 -10.75
C GLY A 147 2.69 -9.57 -10.33
N VAL A 148 2.45 -9.52 -9.02
CA VAL A 148 1.26 -8.92 -8.41
C VAL A 148 1.65 -7.72 -7.56
N ALA A 149 0.99 -6.58 -7.75
CA ALA A 149 1.13 -5.44 -6.85
C ALA A 149 -0.22 -5.01 -6.28
N THR A 150 -0.27 -4.82 -4.96
CA THR A 150 -1.41 -4.23 -4.26
C THR A 150 -0.94 -2.97 -3.55
N VAL A 151 -1.59 -1.85 -3.82
CA VAL A 151 -1.37 -0.57 -3.16
C VAL A 151 -2.69 -0.14 -2.54
N ASP A 152 -2.74 0.05 -1.23
CA ASP A 152 -3.86 0.66 -0.52
C ASP A 152 -3.38 1.93 0.17
N LEU A 153 -4.01 3.06 -0.17
CA LEU A 153 -3.70 4.37 0.34
C LEU A 153 -4.96 4.95 1.01
N GLY A 154 -4.90 5.14 2.32
CA GLY A 154 -6.00 5.79 3.05
C GLY A 154 -6.18 7.23 2.61
N MET A 155 -5.22 8.11 2.89
CA MET A 155 -5.31 9.53 2.58
C MET A 155 -4.02 10.09 2.00
N GLY A 156 -4.04 10.60 0.78
CA GLY A 156 -2.93 11.35 0.18
C GLY A 156 -2.77 11.07 -1.31
N ASN A 157 -1.55 11.15 -1.83
CA ASN A 157 -1.30 11.05 -3.27
C ASN A 157 -0.43 9.84 -3.62
N ALA A 158 -0.67 9.26 -4.79
CA ALA A 158 0.19 8.23 -5.37
C ALA A 158 0.65 8.65 -6.78
N ASP A 159 1.96 8.71 -7.00
CA ASP A 159 2.57 8.76 -8.34
C ASP A 159 3.37 7.47 -8.58
N LEU A 160 2.84 6.62 -9.45
CA LEU A 160 3.38 5.29 -9.70
C LEU A 160 3.76 5.09 -11.17
N ALA A 161 4.99 4.62 -11.40
CA ALA A 161 5.45 4.11 -12.68
C ALA A 161 5.55 2.59 -12.62
N LEU A 162 4.63 1.89 -13.28
CA LEU A 162 4.59 0.43 -13.36
C LEU A 162 5.39 -0.04 -14.58
N ILE A 163 6.36 -0.95 -14.36
CA ILE A 163 7.21 -1.53 -15.41
C ILE A 163 7.02 -3.06 -15.44
N PRO A 164 5.94 -3.56 -16.03
CA PRO A 164 5.74 -5.00 -16.18
C PRO A 164 6.79 -5.59 -17.12
N GLN A 165 7.36 -6.75 -16.76
CA GLN A 165 8.29 -7.52 -17.61
C GLN A 165 7.56 -8.58 -18.47
N GLY A 166 6.24 -8.62 -18.40
CA GLY A 166 5.38 -9.55 -19.14
C GLY A 166 3.92 -9.14 -19.09
N GLU A 167 3.07 -9.89 -19.79
CA GLU A 167 1.65 -9.56 -19.95
C GLU A 167 0.75 -10.23 -18.89
N ASP A 168 1.25 -11.12 -18.04
CA ASP A 168 0.38 -11.89 -17.11
C ASP A 168 0.28 -11.27 -15.69
N GLY A 169 0.84 -10.07 -15.50
CA GLY A 169 0.83 -9.39 -14.20
C GLY A 169 -0.51 -8.75 -13.83
N THR A 170 -0.71 -8.50 -12.53
CA THR A 170 -1.91 -7.82 -12.02
C THR A 170 -1.53 -6.74 -11.01
N VAL A 171 -2.12 -5.55 -11.17
CA VAL A 171 -1.97 -4.45 -10.22
C VAL A 171 -3.33 -3.95 -9.76
N SER A 172 -3.48 -3.83 -8.44
CA SER A 172 -4.63 -3.22 -7.79
C SER A 172 -4.18 -2.01 -6.98
N VAL A 173 -4.74 -0.84 -7.26
CA VAL A 173 -4.50 0.39 -6.50
C VAL A 173 -5.83 0.85 -5.90
N SER A 174 -5.88 0.99 -4.58
CA SER A 174 -7.00 1.52 -3.83
C SER A 174 -6.57 2.82 -3.18
N VAL A 175 -7.27 3.92 -3.42
CA VAL A 175 -6.97 5.21 -2.78
C VAL A 175 -8.26 5.83 -2.26
N GLN A 176 -8.46 5.92 -0.95
CA GLN A 176 -9.76 6.37 -0.39
C GLN A 176 -10.02 7.87 -0.66
N MET A 177 -8.99 8.62 -1.05
CA MET A 177 -9.03 10.03 -1.44
C MET A 177 -7.96 10.33 -2.51
N GLY A 178 -8.12 10.28 -3.85
CA GLY A 178 -9.31 10.06 -4.69
C GLY A 178 -9.51 10.75 -6.09
N GLY A 179 -8.60 10.73 -7.06
CA GLY A 179 -8.75 11.32 -8.41
C GLY A 179 -7.82 10.57 -9.34
N ILE A 180 -8.11 10.39 -10.63
CA ILE A 180 -7.45 9.33 -11.40
C ILE A 180 -6.92 9.84 -12.72
N ASP A 181 -5.60 9.71 -12.92
CA ASP A 181 -4.97 9.82 -14.22
C ASP A 181 -4.13 8.58 -14.52
N VAL A 182 -4.40 7.93 -15.65
CA VAL A 182 -3.77 6.67 -16.04
C VAL A 182 -3.26 6.76 -17.46
N HIS A 183 -1.98 6.44 -17.65
CA HIS A 183 -1.32 6.43 -18.95
C HIS A 183 -0.79 5.03 -19.28
N GLY A 184 -0.80 4.69 -20.57
CA GLY A 184 -0.11 3.51 -21.08
C GLY A 184 -0.94 2.22 -21.17
N VAL A 185 -2.12 2.15 -20.56
CA VAL A 185 -3.07 1.01 -20.67
C VAL A 185 -4.32 1.38 -21.47
N GLN A 186 -4.95 0.39 -22.11
CA GLN A 186 -6.22 0.58 -22.79
C GLN A 186 -7.37 0.40 -21.78
N PRO A 187 -8.25 1.40 -21.60
CA PRO A 187 -9.36 1.28 -20.67
C PRO A 187 -10.36 0.23 -21.16
N VAL A 188 -10.76 -0.66 -20.26
CA VAL A 188 -11.88 -1.60 -20.42
C VAL A 188 -13.13 -1.04 -19.76
N MET A 189 -12.96 -0.42 -18.60
CA MET A 189 -14.02 0.23 -17.84
C MET A 189 -13.45 1.47 -17.16
N GLN A 190 -14.19 2.58 -17.22
CA GLN A 190 -13.84 3.80 -16.52
C GLN A 190 -15.10 4.50 -16.05
N THR A 191 -15.18 4.74 -14.74
CA THR A 191 -16.18 5.58 -14.09
C THR A 191 -15.46 6.73 -13.36
N GLU A 192 -16.19 7.54 -12.61
CA GLU A 192 -15.58 8.60 -11.79
C GLU A 192 -14.60 8.04 -10.74
N ASN A 193 -14.89 6.86 -10.18
CA ASN A 193 -14.20 6.32 -9.01
C ASN A 193 -13.50 4.97 -9.27
N GLU A 194 -13.69 4.37 -10.44
CA GLU A 194 -13.14 3.07 -10.78
C GLU A 194 -12.56 3.08 -12.18
N PHE A 195 -11.36 2.55 -12.33
CA PHE A 195 -10.70 2.32 -13.59
C PHE A 195 -10.26 0.85 -13.68
N THR A 196 -10.57 0.20 -14.80
CA THR A 196 -10.01 -1.10 -15.16
C THR A 196 -9.44 -1.00 -16.56
N GLY A 197 -8.17 -1.36 -16.71
CA GLY A 197 -7.47 -1.34 -18.00
C GLY A 197 -6.65 -2.60 -18.20
N VAL A 198 -6.36 -2.89 -19.47
CA VAL A 198 -5.46 -3.96 -19.88
C VAL A 198 -4.36 -3.42 -20.77
N LEU A 199 -3.16 -3.98 -20.61
CA LEU A 199 -2.07 -3.81 -21.56
C LEU A 199 -2.04 -5.01 -22.52
N GLY A 200 -2.05 -4.78 -23.82
CA GLY A 200 -2.04 -5.87 -24.83
C GLY A 200 -3.44 -6.33 -25.27
N SER A 201 -3.52 -7.40 -26.06
CA SER A 201 -4.79 -7.89 -26.61
C SER A 201 -5.52 -8.81 -25.62
N GLY A 202 -6.44 -8.24 -24.83
CA GLY A 202 -7.55 -8.96 -24.17
C GLY A 202 -7.22 -9.75 -22.89
N GLU A 203 -6.08 -10.44 -22.82
CA GLU A 203 -5.68 -11.24 -21.63
C GLU A 203 -4.43 -10.72 -20.92
N GLY A 204 -3.84 -9.62 -21.38
CA GLY A 204 -2.59 -9.09 -20.83
C GLY A 204 -2.73 -8.30 -19.50
N PHE A 205 -1.69 -7.53 -19.18
CA PHE A 205 -1.45 -7.02 -17.82
C PHE A 205 -2.64 -6.23 -17.32
N ARG A 206 -3.18 -6.62 -16.16
CA ARG A 206 -4.42 -6.08 -15.63
C ARG A 206 -4.14 -4.99 -14.60
N LEU A 207 -4.73 -3.83 -14.81
CA LEU A 207 -4.69 -2.71 -13.88
C LEU A 207 -6.09 -2.40 -13.40
N THR A 208 -6.31 -2.52 -12.09
CA THR A 208 -7.55 -2.09 -11.42
C THR A 208 -7.23 -0.98 -10.46
N ILE A 209 -7.98 0.11 -10.52
CA ILE A 209 -7.79 1.27 -9.67
C ILE A 209 -9.16 1.67 -9.11
N ASN A 210 -9.28 1.76 -7.78
CA ASN A 210 -10.50 2.12 -7.05
C ASN A 210 -10.23 3.31 -6.14
N VAL A 211 -11.02 4.36 -6.28
CA VAL A 211 -10.59 5.70 -5.84
C VAL A 211 -11.77 6.46 -5.25
N GLY A 212 -11.58 7.05 -4.08
CA GLY A 212 -12.60 7.84 -3.36
C GLY A 212 -12.54 9.33 -3.70
N MET A 213 -12.16 10.22 -2.75
CA MET A 213 -12.11 11.71 -2.92
C MET A 213 -10.72 12.44 -2.81
N GLY A 214 -9.90 12.68 -3.85
CA GLY A 214 -8.47 13.14 -3.81
C GLY A 214 -7.70 12.90 -5.15
N ASP A 215 -6.46 12.35 -5.26
CA ASP A 215 -5.74 12.17 -6.56
C ASP A 215 -4.69 11.00 -6.64
N VAL A 216 -4.53 10.40 -7.82
CA VAL A 216 -3.71 9.23 -8.17
C VAL A 216 -3.28 9.34 -9.63
N LEU A 217 -1.98 9.18 -9.86
CA LEU A 217 -1.38 9.14 -11.19
C LEU A 217 -0.64 7.81 -11.38
N VAL A 218 -1.06 7.03 -12.38
CA VAL A 218 -0.40 5.76 -12.74
C VAL A 218 0.08 5.81 -14.18
N ARG A 219 1.36 5.54 -14.38
CA ARG A 219 1.98 5.42 -15.71
C ARG A 219 2.43 3.98 -15.90
N VAL A 220 1.95 3.32 -16.95
CA VAL A 220 2.33 1.94 -17.28
C VAL A 220 3.25 1.93 -18.49
N ALA A 221 4.45 1.39 -18.34
CA ALA A 221 5.36 1.14 -19.46
C ALA A 221 4.92 -0.13 -20.22
N LYS A 222 5.27 -0.19 -21.51
CA LYS A 222 5.15 -1.46 -22.25
C LYS A 222 6.23 -2.44 -21.76
N PRO A 223 5.92 -3.75 -21.68
CA PRO A 223 6.91 -4.80 -21.43
C PRO A 223 7.91 -4.88 -22.60
#